data_AF-A0A8W8ISI0-F1
#
_entry.id   AF-A0A8W8ISI0-F1
#
_cell.length_a   1.000
_cell.length_b   1.000
_cell.length_c   1.000
_cell.angle_alpha   90.00
_cell.angle_beta   90.00
_cell.angle_gamma   90.00
#
_symmetry.space_group_name_H-M   'P 1'
#
loop_
_entity.id
_entity.type
_entity.pdbx_description
1 polymer ?
#
loop_
_entity_poly.entity_id
_entity_poly.type
_entity_poly.pdbx_seq_one_letter_code
_entity_poly.pdbx_strand_id
1 'polypeptide(L)'
;TSCRNDHNDKDCKIWANYGHCQINPSYMSKMCKKACNQCEYGTREDTNEDPRDPIVDIDKEQRDGSVDAKTTTTTTENLPRQACQDNHSSCPSWAKSGVCNTNPTYALKECKFSCKNCKQVCTDQHTLCQLWSKSNHCNTNSAYMMRFCQKSCQVC
;
A
#
# COMPACT_ATOMS: atom_id res chain seq x y z
N THR A 1 32.70 -3.41 -10.08
CA THR A 1 31.77 -2.36 -10.58
C THR A 1 30.80 -2.00 -9.46
N SER A 2 30.56 -0.71 -9.20
CA SER A 2 29.62 -0.29 -8.13
C SER A 2 28.17 -0.63 -8.50
N CYS A 3 27.45 -1.32 -7.61
CA CYS A 3 26.04 -1.69 -7.76
C CYS A 3 25.12 -0.47 -7.54
N ARG A 4 24.34 -0.11 -8.56
CA ARG A 4 23.34 0.98 -8.52
C ARG A 4 22.19 0.68 -9.49
N ASN A 5 21.08 1.40 -9.40
CA ASN A 5 20.14 1.44 -10.52
C ASN A 5 20.69 2.42 -11.57
N ASP A 6 20.55 2.08 -12.85
CA ASP A 6 20.85 2.99 -13.95
C ASP A 6 19.61 3.82 -14.32
N HIS A 7 18.42 3.39 -13.89
CA HIS A 7 17.20 4.19 -13.85
C HIS A 7 16.93 4.75 -12.44
N ASN A 8 15.92 5.61 -12.30
CA ASN A 8 15.60 6.31 -11.06
C ASN A 8 15.33 5.33 -9.91
N ASP A 9 15.97 5.56 -8.75
CA ASP A 9 15.85 4.69 -7.57
C ASP A 9 14.42 4.57 -7.03
N LYS A 10 13.60 5.64 -7.10
CA LYS A 10 12.20 5.59 -6.64
C LYS A 10 11.38 4.69 -7.56
N ASP A 11 11.52 4.85 -8.87
CA ASP A 11 10.78 4.05 -9.85
C ASP A 11 11.26 2.61 -9.85
N CYS A 12 12.57 2.38 -9.81
CA CYS A 12 13.14 1.05 -9.67
C CYS A 12 12.67 0.36 -8.38
N LYS A 13 12.62 1.08 -7.24
CA LYS A 13 12.08 0.55 -5.98
C LYS A 13 10.60 0.20 -6.13
N ILE A 14 9.81 1.09 -6.69
CA ILE A 14 8.37 0.89 -6.95
C ILE A 14 8.16 -0.33 -7.86
N TRP A 15 8.83 -0.41 -9.01
CA TRP A 15 8.66 -1.51 -9.97
C TRP A 15 9.20 -2.83 -9.47
N ALA A 16 10.34 -2.84 -8.77
CA ALA A 16 10.84 -4.03 -8.10
C ALA A 16 9.83 -4.51 -7.05
N ASN A 17 9.27 -3.58 -6.25
CA ASN A 17 8.19 -3.88 -5.32
C ASN A 17 6.90 -4.37 -6.02
N TYR A 18 6.68 -4.00 -7.28
CA TYR A 18 5.56 -4.47 -8.11
C TYR A 18 5.89 -5.71 -8.96
N GLY A 19 7.00 -6.42 -8.68
CA GLY A 19 7.32 -7.71 -9.31
C GLY A 19 7.89 -7.62 -10.73
N HIS A 20 8.31 -6.42 -11.15
CA HIS A 20 8.87 -6.24 -12.49
C HIS A 20 10.17 -7.01 -12.69
N CYS A 21 10.87 -7.41 -11.62
CA CYS A 21 12.09 -8.22 -11.72
C CYS A 21 11.83 -9.59 -12.38
N GLN A 22 10.59 -10.09 -12.32
CA GLN A 22 10.14 -11.35 -12.91
C GLN A 22 9.29 -11.13 -14.16
N ILE A 23 8.47 -10.07 -14.17
CA ILE A 23 7.60 -9.73 -15.31
C ILE A 23 8.42 -9.17 -16.48
N ASN A 24 9.39 -8.30 -16.18
CA ASN A 24 10.24 -7.63 -17.14
C ASN A 24 11.73 -7.82 -16.77
N PRO A 25 12.19 -9.08 -16.69
CA PRO A 25 13.49 -9.42 -16.10
C PRO A 25 14.65 -8.76 -16.84
N SER A 26 14.58 -8.65 -18.16
CA SER A 26 15.63 -8.02 -18.97
C SER A 26 15.76 -6.52 -18.75
N TYR A 27 14.63 -5.80 -18.60
CA TYR A 27 14.67 -4.37 -18.36
C TYR A 27 15.12 -4.08 -16.93
N MET A 28 14.56 -4.80 -15.97
CA MET A 28 14.85 -4.60 -14.57
C MET A 28 16.26 -5.02 -14.18
N SER A 29 16.82 -6.07 -14.78
CA SER A 29 18.23 -6.45 -14.58
C SER A 29 19.21 -5.45 -15.19
N LYS A 30 18.83 -4.76 -16.26
CA LYS A 30 19.68 -3.73 -16.86
C LYS A 30 19.58 -2.41 -16.11
N MET A 31 18.37 -1.96 -15.86
CA MET A 31 18.08 -0.60 -15.40
C MET A 31 17.91 -0.49 -13.88
N CYS A 32 17.41 -1.55 -13.25
CA CYS A 32 17.01 -1.58 -11.85
C CYS A 32 17.68 -2.71 -11.04
N LYS A 33 18.90 -3.11 -11.45
CA LYS A 33 19.68 -4.21 -10.86
C LYS A 33 19.81 -4.15 -9.34
N LYS A 34 20.01 -2.95 -8.78
CA LYS A 34 20.07 -2.75 -7.33
C LYS A 34 18.69 -3.00 -6.69
N ALA A 35 17.62 -2.46 -7.26
CA ALA A 35 16.26 -2.68 -6.74
C ALA A 35 15.79 -4.14 -6.87
N CYS A 36 16.29 -4.87 -7.85
CA CYS A 36 16.03 -6.30 -8.00
C CYS A 36 17.02 -7.21 -7.25
N ASN A 37 17.93 -6.66 -6.45
CA ASN A 37 18.98 -7.38 -5.73
C ASN A 37 19.88 -8.26 -6.65
N GLN A 38 20.00 -7.90 -7.92
CA GLN A 38 20.77 -8.65 -8.92
C GLN A 38 22.22 -8.17 -8.98
N CYS A 39 22.78 -7.78 -7.83
CA CYS A 39 24.11 -7.20 -7.75
C CYS A 39 25.22 -8.21 -7.40
N GLU A 40 24.94 -9.50 -7.41
CA GLU A 40 25.95 -10.52 -7.16
C GLU A 40 26.58 -11.00 -8.48
N TYR A 41 27.78 -10.50 -8.77
CA TYR A 41 28.93 -11.30 -9.20
C TYR A 41 30.21 -10.46 -9.00
N GLY A 42 31.05 -10.96 -8.10
CA GLY A 42 32.30 -10.36 -7.66
C GLY A 42 32.65 -10.92 -6.29
N THR A 43 33.15 -12.15 -6.28
CA THR A 43 33.79 -12.78 -5.13
C THR A 43 34.78 -11.81 -4.49
N ARG A 44 34.70 -11.68 -3.18
CA ARG A 44 35.74 -11.05 -2.37
C ARG A 44 36.94 -11.98 -2.34
N GLU A 45 37.99 -11.61 -3.06
CA GLU A 45 39.40 -11.94 -2.82
C GLU A 45 40.17 -10.77 -3.45
N ASP A 46 41.18 -10.11 -2.88
CA ASP A 46 41.76 -9.97 -1.56
C ASP A 46 42.58 -8.67 -1.68
N THR A 47 42.66 -7.83 -0.65
CA THR A 47 43.93 -7.21 -0.27
C THR A 47 43.87 -6.91 1.23
N ASN A 48 44.83 -7.51 1.91
CA ASN A 48 45.22 -7.29 3.30
C ASN A 48 45.47 -5.79 3.59
N GLU A 49 45.02 -5.33 4.77
CA GLU A 49 45.54 -4.24 5.64
C GLU A 49 44.44 -3.91 6.67
N ASP A 50 44.60 -3.70 7.99
CA ASP A 50 45.52 -4.03 9.09
C ASP A 50 44.62 -3.89 10.35
N PRO A 51 44.67 -4.81 11.34
CA PRO A 51 43.86 -4.75 12.54
C PRO A 51 44.41 -3.73 13.55
N ARG A 52 43.72 -2.60 13.72
CA ARG A 52 43.65 -1.86 15.01
C ARG A 52 42.64 -0.72 14.91
N ASP A 53 41.44 -0.95 15.41
CA ASP A 53 40.84 0.09 16.26
C ASP A 53 39.99 -0.55 17.37
N PRO A 54 40.13 -0.13 18.63
CA PRO A 54 39.47 -0.77 19.76
C PRO A 54 38.00 -0.35 19.89
N ILE A 55 37.20 -1.31 20.31
CA ILE A 55 35.87 -1.11 20.86
C ILE A 55 35.99 -0.23 22.11
N VAL A 56 35.30 0.91 22.14
CA VAL A 56 34.92 1.59 23.38
C VAL A 56 33.41 1.76 23.42
N ASP A 57 32.76 0.85 24.15
CA ASP A 57 31.54 1.14 24.87
C ASP A 57 31.87 2.09 26.02
N ILE A 58 31.04 3.12 26.25
CA ILE A 58 30.71 3.70 27.57
C ILE A 58 29.38 4.46 27.40
N ASP A 59 28.30 3.76 27.74
CA ASP A 59 27.28 4.11 28.76
C ASP A 59 26.69 5.54 28.79
N LYS A 60 25.36 5.67 28.56
CA LYS A 60 24.28 5.72 29.59
C LYS A 60 24.01 7.22 29.95
N GLU A 61 22.82 7.75 30.20
CA GLU A 61 21.61 7.26 30.85
C GLU A 61 20.53 8.37 30.70
N GLN A 62 19.26 7.99 30.47
CA GLN A 62 17.97 8.53 31.01
C GLN A 62 17.76 10.07 31.17
N ARG A 63 16.56 10.66 31.08
CA ARG A 63 15.20 10.20 31.39
C ARG A 63 14.18 11.26 30.96
N ASP A 64 12.95 10.76 30.83
CA ASP A 64 11.67 11.36 31.23
C ASP A 64 11.14 12.64 30.57
N GLY A 65 9.84 12.59 30.27
CA GLY A 65 9.08 13.72 29.76
C GLY A 65 7.68 13.32 29.33
N SER A 66 6.93 12.64 30.22
CA SER A 66 5.48 12.54 30.11
C SER A 66 4.86 13.94 30.18
N VAL A 67 4.06 14.30 29.18
CA VAL A 67 3.06 15.36 29.29
C VAL A 67 1.74 14.83 28.78
N ASP A 68 0.89 14.49 29.72
CA ASP A 68 -0.55 14.36 29.52
C ASP A 68 -1.13 15.69 29.04
N ALA A 69 -1.68 15.68 27.83
CA ALA A 69 -2.66 16.67 27.43
C ALA A 69 -3.67 16.04 26.48
N LYS A 70 -4.72 15.51 27.08
CA LYS A 70 -6.10 15.82 26.72
C LYS A 70 -6.51 15.41 25.30
N THR A 71 -7.28 14.33 25.27
CA THR A 71 -8.48 14.13 24.43
C THR A 71 -8.95 15.45 23.82
N THR A 72 -8.50 15.71 22.60
CA THR A 72 -9.05 16.76 21.76
C THR A 72 -9.83 16.04 20.68
N THR A 73 -11.11 15.85 20.98
CA THR A 73 -12.16 15.61 20.00
C THR A 73 -12.14 16.81 19.05
N THR A 74 -11.32 16.74 18.01
CA THR A 74 -11.38 17.70 16.91
C THR A 74 -12.59 17.33 16.07
N THR A 75 -13.72 17.94 16.43
CA THR A 75 -14.85 18.17 15.54
C THR A 75 -14.32 18.98 14.35
N THR A 76 -13.82 18.31 13.32
CA THR A 76 -13.72 18.90 11.98
C THR A 76 -15.05 18.67 11.30
N GLU A 77 -15.75 19.77 11.15
CA GLU A 77 -16.99 19.94 10.43
C GLU A 77 -17.06 19.15 9.11
N ASN A 78 -18.23 18.55 8.88
CA ASN A 78 -18.84 18.24 7.59
C ASN A 78 -17.91 18.38 6.36
N LEU A 79 -17.14 17.33 6.07
CA LEU A 79 -17.07 16.91 4.68
C LEU A 79 -18.51 16.63 4.23
N PRO A 80 -18.96 17.15 3.08
CA PRO A 80 -20.32 16.93 2.67
C PRO A 80 -20.58 15.42 2.62
N ARG A 81 -21.43 14.93 3.53
CA ARG A 81 -22.05 13.58 3.49
C ARG A 81 -22.64 13.24 2.11
N GLN A 82 -22.81 14.25 1.29
CA GLN A 82 -23.32 14.26 -0.08
C GLN A 82 -22.59 13.34 -1.06
N ALA A 83 -21.37 12.87 -0.80
CA ALA A 83 -20.70 11.92 -1.70
C ALA A 83 -21.07 10.44 -1.43
N CYS A 84 -21.56 10.10 -0.23
CA CYS A 84 -21.94 8.72 0.07
C CYS A 84 -23.45 8.56 0.21
N GLN A 85 -24.07 8.27 -0.92
CA GLN A 85 -25.48 7.94 -1.02
C GLN A 85 -25.66 6.59 -1.71
N ASP A 86 -26.85 6.03 -1.55
CA ASP A 86 -27.29 4.94 -2.40
C ASP A 86 -27.87 5.51 -3.69
N ASN A 87 -27.57 4.85 -4.81
CA ASN A 87 -28.08 5.21 -6.13
C ASN A 87 -29.39 4.49 -6.47
N HIS A 88 -29.88 3.63 -5.59
CA HIS A 88 -31.09 2.86 -5.81
C HIS A 88 -31.95 2.77 -4.54
N SER A 89 -33.26 2.98 -4.66
CA SER A 89 -34.21 2.99 -3.54
C SER A 89 -34.27 1.64 -2.78
N SER A 90 -34.03 0.53 -3.48
CA SER A 90 -33.97 -0.82 -2.88
C SER A 90 -32.66 -1.15 -2.16
N CYS A 91 -31.65 -0.27 -2.17
CA CYS A 91 -30.37 -0.53 -1.51
C CYS A 91 -30.47 -0.94 -0.03
N PRO A 92 -31.34 -0.32 0.80
CA PRO A 92 -31.53 -0.77 2.18
C PRO A 92 -32.01 -2.22 2.27
N SER A 93 -32.97 -2.59 1.42
CA SER A 93 -33.52 -3.95 1.36
C SER A 93 -32.47 -4.95 0.85
N TRP A 94 -31.73 -4.62 -0.20
CA TRP A 94 -30.66 -5.48 -0.73
C TRP A 94 -29.50 -5.66 0.25
N ALA A 95 -29.12 -4.60 0.96
CA ALA A 95 -28.13 -4.70 2.02
C ALA A 95 -28.60 -5.62 3.15
N LYS A 96 -29.86 -5.50 3.57
CA LYS A 96 -30.48 -6.40 4.56
C LYS A 96 -30.51 -7.86 4.08
N SER A 97 -30.72 -8.09 2.78
CA SER A 97 -30.67 -9.43 2.17
C SER A 97 -29.25 -9.95 1.91
N GLY A 98 -28.20 -9.21 2.29
CA GLY A 98 -26.81 -9.67 2.19
C GLY A 98 -26.13 -9.44 0.84
N VAL A 99 -26.75 -8.67 -0.07
CA VAL A 99 -26.23 -8.44 -1.45
C VAL A 99 -24.86 -7.75 -1.43
N CYS A 100 -24.54 -6.99 -0.38
CA CYS A 100 -23.21 -6.39 -0.19
C CYS A 100 -22.05 -7.40 -0.15
N ASN A 101 -22.34 -8.67 0.10
CA ASN A 101 -21.34 -9.75 0.18
C ASN A 101 -21.51 -10.76 -0.96
N THR A 102 -22.74 -11.01 -1.41
CA THR A 102 -23.02 -11.98 -2.49
C THR A 102 -22.91 -11.38 -3.89
N ASN A 103 -23.12 -10.06 -4.03
CA ASN A 103 -22.84 -9.31 -5.25
C ASN A 103 -22.16 -7.97 -4.91
N PRO A 104 -20.94 -8.02 -4.37
CA PRO A 104 -20.20 -6.83 -3.96
C PRO A 104 -19.88 -5.91 -5.15
N THR A 105 -19.63 -6.46 -6.34
CA THR A 105 -19.31 -5.71 -7.56
C THR A 105 -20.39 -4.68 -7.89
N TYR A 106 -21.65 -5.07 -7.73
CA TYR A 106 -22.79 -4.18 -7.91
C TYR A 106 -23.09 -3.38 -6.64
N ALA A 107 -23.27 -4.06 -5.50
CA ALA A 107 -23.80 -3.42 -4.30
C ALA A 107 -22.84 -2.41 -3.66
N LEU A 108 -21.54 -2.62 -3.73
CA LEU A 108 -20.57 -1.67 -3.14
C LEU A 108 -20.37 -0.42 -4.02
N LYS A 109 -20.84 -0.46 -5.27
CA LYS A 109 -20.86 0.68 -6.19
C LYS A 109 -22.18 1.44 -6.13
N GLU A 110 -23.32 0.73 -6.15
CA GLU A 110 -24.65 1.35 -6.18
C GLU A 110 -25.24 1.62 -4.81
N CYS A 111 -24.87 0.84 -3.80
CA CYS A 111 -25.46 0.90 -2.46
C CYS A 111 -24.42 1.26 -1.40
N LYS A 112 -23.57 2.25 -1.70
CA LYS A 112 -22.42 2.62 -0.86
C LYS A 112 -22.83 2.92 0.58
N PHE A 113 -23.95 3.60 0.78
CA PHE A 113 -24.45 3.97 2.10
C PHE A 113 -25.01 2.75 2.82
N SER A 114 -25.97 2.04 2.21
CA SER A 114 -26.60 0.85 2.80
C SER A 114 -25.60 -0.28 3.07
N CYS A 115 -24.59 -0.46 2.21
CA CYS A 115 -23.53 -1.45 2.38
C CYS A 115 -22.36 -0.99 3.25
N LYS A 116 -22.48 0.19 3.89
CA LYS A 116 -21.45 0.78 4.76
C LYS A 116 -20.08 0.87 4.08
N ASN A 117 -20.07 1.16 2.77
CA ASN A 117 -18.85 1.32 1.98
C ASN A 117 -18.37 2.79 1.90
N CYS A 118 -19.03 3.70 2.63
CA CYS A 118 -18.62 5.09 2.73
C CYS A 118 -17.25 5.25 3.40
N LYS A 119 -16.35 5.98 2.75
CA LYS A 119 -15.15 6.54 3.40
C LYS A 119 -15.11 8.04 3.18
N GLN A 120 -14.65 8.77 4.21
CA GLN A 120 -14.46 10.22 4.14
C GLN A 120 -13.44 10.60 3.06
N VAL A 121 -12.42 9.75 2.87
CA VAL A 121 -11.43 9.89 1.80
C VAL A 121 -11.40 8.58 1.03
N CYS A 122 -11.56 8.65 -0.29
CA CYS A 122 -11.41 7.47 -1.14
C CYS A 122 -9.92 7.17 -1.35
N THR A 123 -9.43 6.15 -0.65
CA THR A 123 -8.04 5.70 -0.74
C THR A 123 -7.97 4.18 -0.78
N ASP A 124 -6.85 3.69 -1.30
CA ASP A 124 -6.44 2.31 -1.08
C ASP A 124 -5.86 2.18 0.33
N GLN A 125 -6.20 1.10 1.02
CA GLN A 125 -5.69 0.75 2.34
C GLN A 125 -4.51 -0.22 2.27
N HIS A 126 -4.20 -0.73 1.08
CA HIS A 126 -3.05 -1.60 0.85
C HIS A 126 -2.21 -1.08 -0.32
N THR A 127 -0.88 -1.13 -0.16
CA THR A 127 0.08 -0.66 -1.17
C THR A 127 0.03 -1.48 -2.47
N LEU A 128 -0.43 -2.74 -2.37
CA LEU A 128 -0.63 -3.66 -3.51
C LEU A 128 -2.02 -3.55 -4.17
N CYS A 129 -2.90 -2.67 -3.73
CA CYS A 129 -4.23 -2.53 -4.33
C CYS A 129 -4.19 -2.31 -5.85
N GLN A 130 -3.24 -1.51 -6.33
CA GLN A 130 -3.06 -1.27 -7.77
C GLN A 130 -2.65 -2.54 -8.52
N LEU A 131 -1.79 -3.37 -7.90
CA LEU A 131 -1.36 -4.64 -8.47
C LEU A 131 -2.55 -5.61 -8.55
N TRP A 132 -3.24 -5.82 -7.42
CA TRP A 132 -4.38 -6.72 -7.35
C TRP A 132 -5.50 -6.28 -8.31
N SER A 133 -5.73 -4.97 -8.46
CA SER A 133 -6.66 -4.44 -9.46
C SER A 133 -6.26 -4.82 -10.88
N LYS A 134 -4.98 -4.65 -11.25
CA LYS A 134 -4.44 -5.07 -12.56
C LYS A 134 -4.53 -6.60 -12.77
N SER A 135 -4.42 -7.37 -11.70
CA SER A 135 -4.61 -8.83 -11.69
C SER A 135 -6.08 -9.26 -11.58
N ASN A 136 -7.04 -8.37 -11.89
CA ASN A 136 -8.48 -8.63 -11.92
C ASN A 136 -9.14 -8.96 -10.55
N HIS A 137 -8.47 -8.68 -9.43
CA HIS A 137 -9.04 -8.92 -8.11
C HIS A 137 -10.27 -8.05 -7.83
N CYS A 138 -10.45 -6.91 -8.50
CA CYS A 138 -11.67 -6.12 -8.36
C CYS A 138 -12.93 -6.89 -8.80
N ASN A 139 -12.77 -7.95 -9.60
CA ASN A 139 -13.86 -8.83 -10.01
C ASN A 139 -13.83 -10.18 -9.29
N THR A 140 -12.65 -10.79 -9.13
CA THR A 140 -12.50 -12.14 -8.54
C THR A 140 -12.42 -12.16 -7.02
N ASN A 141 -12.04 -11.03 -6.39
CA ASN A 141 -12.02 -10.81 -4.95
C ASN A 141 -12.68 -9.45 -4.62
N SER A 142 -13.80 -9.19 -5.29
CA SER A 142 -14.51 -7.91 -5.29
C SER A 142 -14.93 -7.45 -3.90
N ALA A 143 -15.38 -8.35 -3.01
CA ALA A 143 -15.78 -8.00 -1.64
C ALA A 143 -14.65 -7.34 -0.85
N TYR A 144 -13.43 -7.90 -0.90
CA TYR A 144 -12.27 -7.32 -0.25
C TYR A 144 -11.82 -6.05 -1.00
N MET A 145 -11.61 -6.19 -2.31
CA MET A 145 -11.02 -5.14 -3.11
C MET A 145 -11.86 -3.86 -3.13
N MET A 146 -13.18 -3.96 -3.19
CA MET A 146 -14.04 -2.78 -3.18
C MET A 146 -14.19 -2.13 -1.80
N ARG A 147 -13.80 -2.81 -0.72
CA ARG A 147 -13.79 -2.24 0.64
C ARG A 147 -12.45 -1.65 1.01
N PHE A 148 -11.36 -2.29 0.60
CA PHE A 148 -10.01 -1.95 1.02
C PHE A 148 -9.19 -1.27 -0.09
N CYS A 149 -9.54 -1.47 -1.36
CA CYS A 149 -8.84 -0.95 -2.54
C CYS A 149 -9.76 -0.06 -3.40
N GLN A 150 -10.47 0.86 -2.75
CA GLN A 150 -11.54 1.64 -3.37
C GLN A 150 -11.07 2.49 -4.55
N LYS A 151 -9.89 3.10 -4.42
CA LYS A 151 -9.32 3.94 -5.46
C LYS A 151 -8.87 3.09 -6.64
N SER A 152 -8.16 1.99 -6.37
CA SER A 152 -7.70 1.06 -7.40
C SER A 152 -8.85 0.42 -8.16
N CYS A 153 -9.94 0.03 -7.49
CA CYS A 153 -11.13 -0.55 -8.12
C CYS A 153 -12.17 0.45 -8.61
N GLN A 154 -11.88 1.76 -8.54
CA GLN A 154 -12.78 2.82 -9.01
C GLN A 154 -14.18 2.76 -8.39
N VAL A 155 -14.24 2.44 -7.09
CA VAL A 155 -15.48 2.39 -6.29
C VAL A 155 -15.54 3.47 -5.21
N CYS A 156 -14.77 4.54 -5.42
CA CYS A 156 -15.15 5.85 -4.91
C CYS A 156 -16.57 6.17 -5.40
#